data_AF-A0A946UIJ4-F1
#
_entry.id   AF-A0A946UIJ4-F1
#
_cell.length_a   1.000
_cell.length_b   1.000
_cell.length_c   1.000
_cell.angle_alpha   90.00
_cell.angle_beta   90.00
_cell.angle_gamma   90.00
#
_symmetry.space_group_name_H-M   'P 1'
#
loop_
_entity.id
_entity.type
_entity.pdbx_description
1 polymer ?
#
loop_
_entity_poly.entity_id
_entity_poly.type
_entity_poly.pdbx_seq_one_letter_code
_entity_poly.pdbx_strand_id
1 'polypeptide(L)'
;MDKNSMRQLIASYAKLNSDISELNDDSNLFDAGLTSLNTVNLMLAIEDEFDIEFDDDSLRRETFQSVDALTAVVSDLLQTA
;
A
#
# COMPACT_ATOMS: atom_id res chain seq x y z
N MET A 1 -6.09 -4.66 -10.65
CA MET A 1 -5.66 -5.40 -9.45
C MET A 1 -6.82 -5.51 -8.46
N ASP A 2 -6.92 -6.63 -7.73
CA ASP A 2 -7.92 -6.82 -6.69
C ASP A 2 -7.56 -6.10 -5.38
N LYS A 3 -8.48 -5.27 -4.87
CA LYS A 3 -8.31 -4.56 -3.59
C LYS A 3 -8.12 -5.49 -2.39
N ASN A 4 -8.61 -6.73 -2.48
CA ASN A 4 -8.46 -7.72 -1.41
C ASN A 4 -7.00 -8.14 -1.23
N SER A 5 -6.25 -8.37 -2.33
CA SER A 5 -4.82 -8.69 -2.25
C SER A 5 -4.03 -7.53 -1.63
N MET A 6 -4.36 -6.30 -2.03
CA MET A 6 -3.73 -5.11 -1.44
C MET A 6 -4.01 -5.00 0.07
N ARG A 7 -5.25 -5.24 0.50
CA ARG A 7 -5.59 -5.29 1.92
C ARG A 7 -4.81 -6.36 2.68
N GLN A 8 -4.57 -7.54 2.08
CA GLN A 8 -3.79 -8.60 2.72
C GLN A 8 -2.31 -8.23 2.91
N LEU A 9 -1.71 -7.56 1.92
CA LEU A 9 -0.35 -7.03 2.03
C LEU A 9 -0.27 -5.95 3.11
N ILE A 10 -1.22 -5.01 3.12
CA ILE A 10 -1.29 -3.98 4.15
C ILE A 10 -1.44 -4.63 5.54
N ALA A 11 -2.36 -5.59 5.72
CA ALA A 11 -2.52 -6.30 7.00
C ALA A 11 -1.22 -6.98 7.47
N SER A 12 -0.46 -7.56 6.54
CA SER A 12 0.74 -8.34 6.84
C SER A 12 1.96 -7.46 7.14
N TYR A 13 2.13 -6.36 6.39
CA TYR A 13 3.35 -5.54 6.42
C TYR A 13 3.18 -4.17 7.09
N ALA A 14 1.99 -3.55 7.01
CA ALA A 14 1.76 -2.22 7.60
C ALA A 14 1.71 -2.24 9.13
N LYS A 15 1.37 -3.39 9.74
CA LYS A 15 1.21 -3.60 11.20
C LYS A 15 0.42 -2.46 11.85
N LEU A 16 -0.77 -2.23 11.33
CA LEU A 16 -1.69 -1.19 11.82
C LEU A 16 -2.17 -1.52 13.23
N ASN A 17 -2.62 -0.49 13.96
CA ASN A 17 -3.22 -0.65 15.29
C ASN A 17 -4.66 -1.19 15.20
N SER A 18 -5.30 -1.02 14.05
CA SER A 18 -6.66 -1.44 13.75
C SER A 18 -6.68 -2.42 12.58
N ASP A 19 -7.70 -3.26 12.51
CA ASP A 19 -7.84 -4.22 11.42
C ASP A 19 -8.15 -3.47 10.11
N ILE A 20 -7.43 -3.80 9.03
CA ILE A 20 -7.63 -3.19 7.71
C ILE A 20 -9.01 -3.48 7.13
N SER A 21 -9.67 -4.54 7.60
CA SER A 21 -11.05 -4.88 7.21
C SER A 21 -12.08 -3.90 7.78
N GLU A 22 -11.75 -3.20 8.87
CA GLU A 22 -12.60 -2.17 9.48
C GLU A 22 -12.34 -0.77 8.90
N LEU A 23 -11.24 -0.61 8.15
CA LEU A 23 -10.88 0.65 7.51
C LEU A 23 -11.52 0.75 6.12
N ASN A 24 -12.03 1.95 5.81
CA ASN A 24 -12.49 2.27 4.46
C ASN A 24 -11.30 2.39 3.51
N ASP A 25 -11.56 2.22 2.22
CA ASP A 25 -10.50 2.28 1.19
C ASP A 25 -9.79 3.64 1.13
N ASP A 26 -10.49 4.72 1.52
CA ASP A 26 -10.02 6.11 1.59
C ASP A 26 -9.44 6.50 2.97
N SER A 27 -9.43 5.57 3.93
CA SER A 27 -8.96 5.84 5.29
C SER A 27 -7.45 6.08 5.31
N ASN A 28 -7.03 7.01 6.17
CA ASN A 28 -5.62 7.33 6.33
C ASN A 28 -4.88 6.23 7.12
N LEU A 29 -4.03 5.48 6.44
CA LEU A 29 -3.25 4.39 7.01
C LEU A 29 -2.25 4.91 8.06
N PHE A 30 -1.72 6.13 7.90
CA PHE A 30 -0.84 6.74 8.90
C PHE A 30 -1.55 6.98 10.23
N ASP A 31 -2.82 7.41 10.17
CA ASP A 31 -3.65 7.59 11.38
C ASP A 31 -4.01 6.23 12.01
N ALA A 32 -4.15 5.19 11.18
CA ALA A 32 -4.34 3.81 11.63
C ALA A 32 -3.08 3.15 12.22
N GLY A 33 -1.92 3.83 12.18
CA GLY A 33 -0.66 3.35 12.77
C GLY A 33 0.43 2.94 11.78
N LEU A 34 0.26 3.21 10.48
CA LEU A 34 1.34 3.01 9.51
C LEU A 34 2.53 3.92 9.85
N THR A 35 3.69 3.32 10.04
CA THR A 35 4.95 4.02 10.31
C THR A 35 5.84 4.05 9.08
N SER A 36 6.80 4.97 9.03
CA SER A 36 7.76 5.05 7.92
C SER A 36 8.51 3.73 7.69
N LEU A 37 8.87 3.01 8.76
CA LEU A 37 9.55 1.72 8.65
C LEU A 37 8.65 0.65 8.02
N ASN A 38 7.38 0.57 8.46
CA ASN A 38 6.42 -0.38 7.91
C ASN A 38 6.02 -0.02 6.47
N THR A 39 6.05 1.27 6.11
CA THR A 39 5.80 1.75 4.75
C THR A 39 6.85 1.19 3.78
N VAL A 40 8.13 1.24 4.16
CA VAL A 40 9.22 0.67 3.34
C VAL A 40 9.08 -0.85 3.23
N ASN A 41 8.75 -1.55 4.31
CA ASN A 41 8.51 -3.00 4.26
C ASN A 41 7.32 -3.36 3.35
N LEU A 42 6.24 -2.58 3.41
CA LEU A 42 5.07 -2.76 2.56
C LEU A 42 5.40 -2.53 1.10
N MET A 43 6.13 -1.45 0.78
CA MET A 43 6.61 -1.15 -0.56
C MET A 43 7.40 -2.33 -1.14
N LEU A 44 8.44 -2.80 -0.43
CA LEU A 44 9.26 -3.93 -0.87
C LEU A 44 8.45 -5.22 -1.08
N ALA A 45 7.47 -5.48 -0.21
CA ALA A 45 6.60 -6.64 -0.34
C ALA A 45 5.67 -6.56 -1.56
N ILE A 46 5.23 -5.35 -1.91
CA ILE A 46 4.42 -5.12 -3.11
C ILE A 46 5.27 -5.30 -4.36
N GLU A 47 6.48 -4.75 -4.38
CA GLU A 47 7.42 -4.93 -5.49
C GLU A 47 7.70 -6.41 -5.75
N ASP A 48 7.97 -7.17 -4.68
CA ASP A 48 8.23 -8.62 -4.76
C ASP A 48 6.99 -9.44 -5.18
N GLU A 49 5.81 -9.13 -4.64
CA GLU A 49 4.57 -9.87 -4.94
C GLU A 49 4.04 -9.62 -6.37
N PHE A 50 4.23 -8.40 -6.88
CA PHE A 50 3.71 -7.99 -8.19
C PHE A 50 4.77 -7.90 -9.29
N ASP A 51 6.05 -8.18 -8.97
CA ASP A 51 7.19 -8.04 -9.89
C ASP A 51 7.25 -6.64 -10.54
N ILE A 52 7.08 -5.61 -9.71
CA ILE A 52 7.12 -4.19 -10.10
C ILE A 52 8.18 -3.41 -9.32
N GLU A 53 8.54 -2.22 -9.78
CA GLU A 53 9.39 -1.27 -9.05
C GLU A 53 8.65 0.06 -8.89
N PHE A 54 8.72 0.66 -7.70
CA PHE A 54 8.19 2.01 -7.48
C PHE A 54 9.21 3.06 -7.91
N ASP A 55 8.83 3.90 -8.87
CA ASP A 55 9.60 5.08 -9.24
C ASP A 55 9.58 6.16 -8.13
N ASP A 56 10.57 7.07 -8.14
CA ASP A 56 10.66 8.23 -7.23
C ASP A 56 9.36 9.06 -7.20
N ASP A 57 8.67 9.19 -8.34
CA ASP A 57 7.40 9.90 -8.43
C ASP A 57 6.24 9.17 -7.73
N SER A 58 6.32 7.84 -7.65
CA SER A 58 5.33 6.97 -6.99
C SER A 58 5.60 6.81 -5.49
N LEU A 59 6.84 7.05 -5.04
CA LEU A 59 7.26 6.99 -3.63
C LEU A 59 6.89 8.23 -2.81
N ARG A 60 5.63 8.65 -2.90
CA ARG A 60 5.10 9.80 -2.16
C ARG A 60 4.26 9.36 -0.98
N ARG A 61 4.21 10.21 0.05
CA ARG A 61 3.34 9.99 1.22
C ARG A 61 1.88 9.75 0.82
N GLU A 62 1.43 10.42 -0.24
CA GLU A 62 0.07 10.33 -0.79
C GLU A 62 -0.25 8.92 -1.30
N THR A 63 0.72 8.23 -1.91
CA THR A 63 0.58 6.84 -2.37
C THR A 63 0.28 5.89 -1.23
N PHE A 64 0.98 6.06 -0.10
CA PHE A 64 0.82 5.22 1.09
C PHE A 64 -0.24 5.72 2.06
N GLN A 65 -0.97 6.78 1.70
CA GLN A 65 -1.96 7.39 2.57
C GLN A 65 -3.18 6.50 2.76
N SER A 66 -3.63 5.79 1.72
CA SER A 66 -4.88 5.02 1.75
C SER A 66 -4.78 3.78 0.87
N VAL A 67 -5.68 2.81 1.07
CA VAL A 67 -5.73 1.59 0.24
C VAL A 67 -6.02 1.94 -1.21
N ASP A 68 -6.91 2.92 -1.44
CA ASP A 68 -7.26 3.38 -2.79
C ASP A 68 -6.07 4.00 -3.52
N ALA A 69 -5.33 4.90 -2.86
CA ALA A 69 -4.15 5.53 -3.46
C ALA A 69 -3.09 4.48 -3.82
N LEU A 70 -2.83 3.55 -2.91
CA LEU A 70 -1.83 2.50 -3.10
C LEU A 70 -2.25 1.54 -4.22
N THR A 71 -3.53 1.14 -4.24
CA THR A 71 -4.10 0.31 -5.30
C THR A 71 -4.02 0.97 -6.66
N ALA A 72 -4.30 2.27 -6.73
CA ALA A 72 -4.25 3.04 -7.97
C ALA A 72 -2.83 3.10 -8.54
N VAL A 73 -1.84 3.45 -7.72
CA VAL A 73 -0.44 3.52 -8.15
C VAL A 73 0.08 2.15 -8.59
N VAL A 74 -0.16 1.10 -7.82
CA VAL A 74 0.26 -0.26 -8.20
C VAL A 74 -0.42 -0.73 -9.48
N SER A 75 -1.70 -0.39 -9.69
CA SER A 75 -2.41 -0.72 -10.93
C SER A 75 -1.89 0.06 -12.15
N ASP A 76 -1.32 1.25 -11.94
CA ASP A 76 -0.70 2.06 -12.98
C ASP A 76 0.69 1.51 -13.35
N LEU A 77 1.49 1.17 -12.35
CA LEU A 77 2.80 0.51 -12.52
C LEU A 77 2.65 -0.83 -13.25
N LEU A 78 1.67 -1.65 -12.89
CA LEU A 78 1.34 -2.91 -13.56
C LEU A 78 0.88 -2.76 -15.02
N GLN A 79 0.41 -1.58 -15.43
CA GLN A 79 0.07 -1.31 -16.83
C GLN A 79 1.27 -0.81 -17.64
N THR A 80 2.30 -0.34 -16.96
CA THR A 80 3.49 0.25 -17.58
C THR A 80 4.65 -0.77 -17.68
N ALA A 81 4.64 -1.80 -16.84
CA ALA A 81 5.53 -2.96 -16.89
C ALA A 81 5.17 -3.94 -18.04
#